data_AF-A0A7K1TD82-F1
#
_entry.id   AF-A0A7K1TD82-F1
#
_cell.length_a   1.000
_cell.length_b   1.000
_cell.length_c   1.000
_cell.angle_alpha   90.00
_cell.angle_beta   90.00
_cell.angle_gamma   90.00
#
_symmetry.space_group_name_H-M   'P 1'
#
loop_
_entity.id
_entity.type
_entity.pdbx_description
1 polymer ?
#
loop_
_entity_poly.entity_id
_entity_poly.type
_entity_poly.pdbx_seq_one_letter_code
_entity_poly.pdbx_strand_id
1 'polypeptide(L)'
;MTPPRTFVNSPLARIARLVLNKAPRVAMVLGQTVHLSGATREEFLADPEWVAHEEVHLRQVRDLGLLRFLWEYLLESKRVGYYQNKFEVEAREGARLFMQRRRGP
;
A
#
# COMPACT_ATOMS: atom_id res chain seq x y z
N MET A 1 -12.80 -11.89 7.79
CA MET A 1 -12.43 -10.64 7.10
C MET A 1 -12.52 -10.88 5.62
N THR A 2 -13.28 -10.07 4.89
CA THR A 2 -13.39 -10.18 3.42
C THR A 2 -12.10 -9.63 2.81
N PRO A 3 -11.45 -10.33 1.86
CA PRO A 3 -10.23 -9.84 1.24
C PRO A 3 -10.50 -8.50 0.53
N PRO A 4 -9.54 -7.55 0.57
CA PRO A 4 -9.70 -6.26 -0.09
C PRO A 4 -9.95 -6.43 -1.59
N ARG A 5 -10.71 -5.48 -2.17
CA ARG A 5 -10.93 -5.44 -3.62
C ARG A 5 -9.60 -5.13 -4.31
N THR A 6 -9.24 -5.94 -5.30
CA THR A 6 -7.98 -5.79 -6.05
C THR A 6 -8.25 -5.55 -7.52
N PHE A 7 -7.55 -4.61 -8.15
CA PHE A 7 -7.58 -4.36 -9.58
C PHE A 7 -6.17 -4.52 -10.18
N VAL A 8 -5.98 -5.55 -11.00
CA VAL A 8 -4.70 -5.86 -11.66
C VAL A 8 -4.59 -5.13 -13.00
N ASN A 9 -3.37 -4.78 -13.41
CA ASN A 9 -3.06 -4.07 -14.68
C ASN A 9 -3.62 -2.64 -14.78
N SER A 10 -3.69 -1.91 -13.67
CA SER A 10 -4.16 -0.53 -13.69
C SER A 10 -3.21 0.43 -14.43
N PRO A 11 -3.70 1.24 -15.38
CA PRO A 11 -2.90 2.31 -16.00
C PRO A 11 -2.36 3.31 -14.96
N LEU A 12 -3.10 3.57 -13.90
CA LEU A 12 -2.67 4.45 -12.80
C LEU A 12 -1.53 3.83 -11.98
N ALA A 13 -1.57 2.52 -11.73
CA ALA A 13 -0.46 1.81 -11.08
C ALA A 13 0.82 1.79 -11.95
N ARG A 14 0.69 1.86 -13.28
CA ARG A 14 1.85 2.02 -14.18
C ARG A 14 2.49 3.40 -14.04
N ILE A 15 1.70 4.46 -13.86
CA ILE A 15 2.20 5.81 -13.61
C ILE A 15 2.87 5.88 -12.23
N ALA A 16 2.26 5.27 -11.20
CA ALA A 16 2.86 5.15 -9.88
C ALA A 16 4.24 4.46 -9.92
N ARG A 17 4.38 3.39 -10.73
CA ARG A 17 5.65 2.68 -10.93
C ARG A 17 6.75 3.57 -11.56
N LEU A 18 6.37 4.54 -12.39
CA LEU A 18 7.31 5.53 -12.94
C LEU A 18 7.76 6.53 -11.87
N VAL A 19 6.89 6.86 -10.91
CA VAL A 19 7.18 7.78 -9.81
C VAL A 19 7.99 7.10 -8.69
N LEU A 20 7.80 5.80 -8.46
CA LEU A 20 8.44 5.03 -7.37
C LEU A 20 9.75 4.31 -7.77
N ASN A 21 10.49 4.83 -8.74
CA ASN A 21 11.87 4.41 -9.05
C ASN A 21 12.06 2.91 -9.39
N LYS A 22 11.34 2.41 -10.41
CA LYS A 22 11.52 1.06 -11.02
C LYS A 22 11.28 -0.15 -10.10
N ALA A 23 10.51 -0.02 -9.02
CA ALA A 23 10.13 -1.18 -8.21
C ALA A 23 9.52 -2.30 -9.09
N PRO A 24 9.95 -3.57 -8.92
CA PRO A 24 9.50 -4.69 -9.75
C PRO A 24 8.03 -5.06 -9.47
N ARG A 25 7.57 -4.79 -8.25
CA ARG A 25 6.20 -5.01 -7.77
C ARG A 25 5.72 -3.74 -7.07
N VAL A 26 4.53 -3.26 -7.44
CA VAL A 26 3.92 -2.05 -6.87
C VAL A 26 2.45 -2.34 -6.56
N ALA A 27 2.03 -1.95 -5.37
CA ALA A 27 0.64 -1.84 -4.98
C ALA A 27 0.34 -0.37 -4.66
N MET A 28 -0.88 0.07 -4.97
CA MET A 28 -1.35 1.41 -4.66
C MET A 28 -2.83 1.36 -4.31
N VAL A 29 -3.20 2.02 -3.22
CA VAL A 29 -4.62 2.16 -2.86
C VAL A 29 -5.24 3.34 -3.58
N LEU A 30 -6.31 3.08 -4.35
CA LEU A 30 -7.19 4.09 -4.91
C LEU A 30 -8.61 3.87 -4.39
N GLY A 31 -9.04 4.74 -3.48
CA GLY A 31 -10.32 4.61 -2.78
C GLY A 31 -10.33 3.38 -1.89
N GLN A 32 -11.10 2.35 -2.28
CA GLN A 32 -11.24 1.09 -1.54
C GLN A 32 -10.60 -0.10 -2.26
N THR A 33 -9.81 0.17 -3.30
CA THR A 33 -9.25 -0.85 -4.19
C THR A 33 -7.73 -0.80 -4.14
N VAL A 34 -7.10 -1.96 -4.04
CA VAL A 34 -5.66 -2.12 -4.20
C VAL A 34 -5.35 -2.36 -5.67
N HIS A 35 -4.60 -1.46 -6.28
CA HIS A 35 -4.18 -1.54 -7.68
C HIS A 35 -2.78 -2.13 -7.77
N LEU A 36 -2.66 -3.29 -8.41
CA LEU A 36 -1.42 -4.05 -8.51
C LEU A 36 -0.75 -3.83 -9.88
N SER A 37 0.57 -3.70 -9.88
CA SER A 37 1.42 -3.68 -11.08
C SER A 37 2.66 -4.56 -10.86
N GLY A 38 2.93 -5.47 -11.78
CA GLY A 38 4.07 -6.41 -11.67
C GLY A 38 3.83 -7.57 -10.70
N ALA A 39 2.61 -7.71 -10.16
CA ALA A 39 2.18 -8.85 -9.34
C ALA A 39 0.73 -9.23 -9.65
N THR A 40 0.40 -10.51 -9.52
CA THR A 40 -0.98 -11.01 -9.59
C THR A 40 -1.70 -10.86 -8.26
N ARG A 41 -3.02 -11.02 -8.28
CA ARG A 41 -3.83 -11.04 -7.07
C ARG A 41 -3.45 -12.20 -6.15
N GLU A 42 -3.15 -13.36 -6.74
CA GLU A 42 -2.77 -14.56 -6.01
C GLU A 42 -1.42 -14.37 -5.31
N GLU A 43 -0.43 -13.78 -6.00
CA GLU A 43 0.85 -13.42 -5.40
C GLU A 43 0.69 -12.44 -4.24
N PHE A 44 -0.16 -11.43 -4.39
CA PHE A 44 -0.47 -10.47 -3.34
C PHE A 44 -1.12 -11.15 -2.12
N LEU A 45 -2.14 -11.97 -2.34
CA LEU A 45 -2.86 -12.64 -1.24
C LEU A 45 -2.04 -13.74 -0.56
N ALA A 46 -1.05 -14.30 -1.23
CA ALA A 46 -0.11 -15.26 -0.65
C ALA A 46 0.88 -14.61 0.33
N ASP A 47 1.04 -13.28 0.28
CA ASP A 47 1.93 -12.52 1.16
C ASP A 47 1.12 -11.78 2.26
N PRO A 48 0.97 -12.37 3.45
CA PRO A 48 0.16 -11.79 4.53
C PRO A 48 0.74 -10.48 5.08
N GLU A 49 2.06 -10.27 4.98
CA GLU A 49 2.69 -9.01 5.43
C GLU A 49 2.36 -7.90 4.44
N TRP A 50 2.44 -8.19 3.14
CA TRP A 50 2.06 -7.24 2.09
C TRP A 50 0.55 -6.90 2.16
N VAL A 51 -0.32 -7.88 2.36
CA VAL A 51 -1.76 -7.61 2.55
C VAL A 51 -1.99 -6.70 3.75
N ALA A 52 -1.36 -6.98 4.89
CA ALA A 52 -1.52 -6.16 6.10
C ALA A 52 -1.00 -4.73 5.91
N HIS A 53 0.06 -4.55 5.12
CA HIS A 53 0.57 -3.24 4.73
C HIS A 53 -0.48 -2.45 3.94
N GLU A 54 -1.05 -3.03 2.88
CA GLU A 54 -2.07 -2.36 2.06
C GLU A 54 -3.37 -2.10 2.83
N GLU A 55 -3.73 -2.95 3.79
CA GLU A 55 -4.87 -2.70 4.68
C GLU A 55 -4.69 -1.43 5.52
N VAL A 56 -3.46 -1.08 5.91
CA VAL A 56 -3.17 0.20 6.58
C VAL A 56 -3.41 1.37 5.63
N HIS A 57 -2.97 1.28 4.37
CA HIS A 57 -3.25 2.32 3.38
C HIS A 57 -4.75 2.47 3.10
N LEU A 58 -5.50 1.38 3.05
CA LEU A 58 -6.96 1.41 2.94
C LEU A 58 -7.59 2.15 4.14
N ARG A 59 -7.09 1.91 5.36
CA ARG A 59 -7.51 2.68 6.54
C ARG A 59 -7.16 4.16 6.42
N GLN A 60 -5.93 4.50 6.05
CA GLN A 60 -5.49 5.89 5.90
C GLN A 60 -6.34 6.64 4.85
N VAL A 61 -6.64 6.01 3.72
CA VAL A 61 -7.52 6.57 2.67
C VAL A 61 -8.96 6.71 3.18
N ARG A 62 -9.46 5.76 3.97
CA ARG A 62 -10.78 5.88 4.60
C ARG A 62 -10.85 7.04 5.59
N ASP A 63 -9.79 7.24 6.38
CA ASP A 63 -9.78 8.21 7.47
C ASP A 63 -9.49 9.64 6.97
N LEU A 64 -8.67 9.81 5.91
CA LEU A 64 -8.30 11.12 5.33
C LEU A 64 -9.08 11.49 4.07
N GLY A 65 -9.63 10.50 3.36
CA GLY A 65 -10.09 10.63 1.98
C GLY A 65 -8.95 10.52 0.97
N LEU A 66 -9.25 9.99 -0.23
CA LEU A 66 -8.26 9.67 -1.26
C LEU A 66 -7.40 10.87 -1.69
N LEU A 67 -8.03 12.01 -2.00
CA LEU A 67 -7.31 13.18 -2.52
C LEU A 67 -6.33 13.74 -1.49
N ARG A 68 -6.77 13.85 -0.23
CA ARG A 68 -5.95 14.35 0.87
C ARG A 68 -4.79 13.40 1.18
N PHE A 69 -5.08 12.09 1.24
CA PHE A 69 -4.06 11.07 1.44
C PHE A 69 -2.96 11.17 0.37
N LEU A 70 -3.33 11.18 -0.92
CA LEU A 70 -2.35 11.26 -2.02
C LEU A 70 -1.54 12.56 -1.97
N TRP A 71 -2.17 13.69 -1.69
CA TRP A 71 -1.48 14.97 -1.58
C TRP A 71 -0.46 14.98 -0.43
N GLU A 72 -0.88 14.63 0.79
CA GLU A 72 0.01 14.56 1.94
C GLU A 72 1.12 13.53 1.72
N TYR A 73 0.81 12.38 1.13
CA TYR A 73 1.77 11.32 0.84
C TYR A 73 2.85 11.79 -0.14
N LEU A 74 2.48 12.48 -1.21
CA LEU A 74 3.44 12.97 -2.21
C LEU A 74 4.30 14.12 -1.64
N LEU A 75 3.70 15.03 -0.88
CA LEU A 75 4.44 16.10 -0.21
C LEU A 75 5.45 15.54 0.79
N GLU A 76 5.04 14.59 1.62
CA GLU A 76 5.92 13.95 2.60
C GLU A 76 7.03 13.17 1.91
N SER A 77 6.70 12.38 0.87
CA SER A 77 7.69 11.65 0.06
C SER A 77 8.72 12.58 -0.58
N LYS A 78 8.30 13.77 -1.04
CA LYS A 78 9.23 14.78 -1.58
C LYS A 78 10.14 15.37 -0.49
N ARG A 79 9.63 15.52 0.73
CA ARG A 79 10.34 16.15 1.86
C ARG A 79 11.35 15.22 2.52
N VAL A 80 10.96 13.97 2.79
CA VAL A 80 11.77 13.00 3.58
C VAL A 80 12.12 11.72 2.82
N GLY A 81 11.60 11.55 1.60
CA GLY A 81 11.75 10.32 0.81
C GLY A 81 10.67 9.27 1.12
N TYR A 82 10.52 8.31 0.21
CA TYR A 82 9.53 7.22 0.31
C TYR A 82 9.68 6.41 1.61
N TYR A 83 10.91 5.99 1.96
CA TYR A 83 11.12 5.14 3.13
C TYR A 83 10.79 5.84 4.44
N GLN A 84 11.05 7.14 4.58
CA GLN A 84 10.77 7.89 5.82
C GLN A 84 9.36 8.51 5.84
N ASN A 85 8.56 8.30 4.80
CA ASN A 85 7.20 8.82 4.75
C ASN A 85 6.38 8.26 5.92
N LYS A 86 5.73 9.14 6.69
CA LYS A 86 4.91 8.77 7.86
C LYS A 86 3.87 7.68 7.55
N PHE A 87 3.28 7.70 6.36
CA PHE A 87 2.27 6.72 5.95
C PHE A 87 2.86 5.33 5.71
N GLU A 88 4.05 5.28 5.11
CA GLU A 88 4.82 4.05 4.86
C GLU A 88 5.38 3.45 6.15
N VAL A 89 5.80 4.31 7.08
CA VAL A 89 6.24 3.89 8.42
C VAL A 89 5.09 3.24 9.17
N GLU A 90 3.92 3.89 9.21
CA GLU A 90 2.71 3.34 9.84
C GLU A 90 2.29 2.01 9.20
N ALA A 91 2.33 1.93 7.87
CA ALA A 91 1.97 0.70 7.13
C ALA A 91 2.91 -0.46 7.44
N ARG A 92 4.23 -0.22 7.48
CA ARG A 92 5.21 -1.25 7.89
C ARG A 92 5.06 -1.66 9.34
N GLU A 93 4.82 -0.71 10.24
CA GLU A 93 4.62 -1.03 11.65
C GLU A 93 3.34 -1.86 11.86
N GLY A 94 2.24 -1.47 11.21
CA GLY A 94 0.99 -2.22 11.23
C GLY A 94 1.15 -3.65 10.69
N ALA A 95 1.83 -3.81 9.55
CA ALA A 95 2.14 -5.11 8.98
C ALA A 95 3.01 -5.97 9.92
N ARG A 96 4.05 -5.37 10.51
CA ARG A 96 4.92 -6.04 11.49
C ARG A 96 4.14 -6.53 12.71
N LEU A 97 3.26 -5.69 13.27
CA LEU A 97 2.40 -6.05 14.40
C LEU A 97 1.42 -7.17 14.03
N PHE A 98 0.84 -7.13 12.83
CA PHE A 98 -0.02 -8.20 12.32
C PHE A 98 0.74 -9.53 12.25
N MET A 99 1.95 -9.52 11.71
CA MET A 99 2.79 -10.72 11.59
C MET A 99 3.22 -11.27 12.96
N GLN A 100 3.53 -10.39 13.93
CA GLN A 100 3.82 -10.81 15.31
C GLN A 100 2.63 -11.52 15.95
N ARG A 101 1.42 -10.95 15.81
CA ARG A 101 0.20 -11.59 16.33
C ARG A 101 -0.09 -12.93 15.65
N ARG A 102 0.20 -13.04 14.36
CA ARG A 102 -0.03 -14.26 13.56
C ARG A 102 0.94 -15.39 13.91
N ARG A 103 2.18 -15.07 14.31
CA ARG A 103 3.19 -16.07 14.68
C ARG A 103 2.96 -16.69 16.06
N GLY A 104 2.03 -16.16 16.85
CA GLY A 104 1.80 -16.57 18.24
C GLY A 104 2.96 -16.15 19.16
N PRO A 105 2.71 -15.96 20.47
CA PRO A 105 3.79 -15.95 21.46
C PRO A 105 4.53 -17.30 21.52
#